data_AF-A0AAV2IQM8-F1
#
_entry.id   AF-A0AAV2IQM8-F1
#
_cell.length_a   1.000
_cell.length_b   1.000
_cell.length_c   1.000
_cell.angle_alpha   90.00
_cell.angle_beta   90.00
_cell.angle_gamma   90.00
#
_symmetry.space_group_name_H-M   'P 1'
#
loop_
_entity.id
_entity.type
_entity.pdbx_description
1 polymer ?
#
loop_
_entity_poly.entity_id
_entity_poly.type
_entity_poly.pdbx_seq_one_letter_code
_entity_poly.pdbx_strand_id
1 'polypeptide(L)'
;MSQSAQTIHNWIRGHDKVPGAWTLMDGQPVTLYGSSLLGASVPDGDPVQVEGASQSAVVSKSGLVLYGTDGNAVLVKNLLFEDGKMIPASKYFSSGESSSLELTEEETKTSEQIRLIWKGILSNVAAVEDSTDFFKSGAASMDVVRLVEEVKQMCPSVLLQNEDVYMASTFQDFIQMFVRKLRGEDQEEQLVVDYVSKEANNMTVNMPHQCFINGKFEDAENQKTYATVNPTDGSVICKVSYCSVGDVDRAVAAAKEAFEEGPWGRMNPRDRGSLLYRLADLMEQYQEELATIESLDSGAVYTLALKTHVGMSIQTFRYFAGWCDKIQVRNPPASLRQDPGEKPSCLSATRSR
;
A
#
# COMPACT_ATOMS: atom_id res chain seq x y z
N MET A 1 6.23 31.45 2.22
CA MET A 1 5.59 30.40 3.06
C MET A 1 5.25 30.88 4.48
N SER A 2 5.38 32.16 4.83
CA SER A 2 5.04 32.72 6.15
C SER A 2 3.53 33.01 6.30
N GLN A 3 2.70 31.97 6.25
CA GLN A 3 1.24 32.06 6.35
C GLN A 3 0.71 31.03 7.36
N SER A 4 -0.60 31.01 7.65
CA SER A 4 -1.20 29.94 8.44
C SER A 4 -1.20 28.61 7.68
N ALA A 5 -1.23 27.48 8.40
CA ALA A 5 -1.26 26.15 7.78
C ALA A 5 -2.48 26.00 6.84
N GLN A 6 -3.62 26.56 7.21
CA GLN A 6 -4.81 26.58 6.35
C GLN A 6 -4.57 27.33 5.03
N THR A 7 -3.88 28.47 5.07
CA THR A 7 -3.56 29.25 3.86
C THR A 7 -2.56 28.51 2.98
N ILE A 8 -1.56 27.86 3.58
CA ILE A 8 -0.58 27.02 2.85
C ILE A 8 -1.31 25.85 2.17
N HIS A 9 -2.16 25.12 2.91
CA HIS A 9 -2.96 24.02 2.37
C HIS A 9 -3.87 24.48 1.21
N ASN A 10 -4.59 25.59 1.40
CA ASN A 10 -5.49 26.14 0.38
C ASN A 10 -4.72 26.60 -0.86
N TRP A 11 -3.51 27.15 -0.68
CA TRP A 11 -2.66 27.56 -1.80
C TRP A 11 -2.18 26.36 -2.62
N ILE A 12 -1.70 25.29 -1.96
CA ILE A 12 -1.28 24.06 -2.62
C ILE A 12 -2.46 23.43 -3.37
N ARG A 13 -3.58 23.18 -2.67
CA ARG A 13 -4.79 22.59 -3.24
C ARG A 13 -5.38 23.45 -4.37
N GLY A 14 -5.37 24.77 -4.21
CA GLY A 14 -5.89 25.71 -5.19
C GLY A 14 -5.10 25.74 -6.50
N HIS A 15 -3.84 25.30 -6.47
CA HIS A 15 -2.95 25.23 -7.62
C HIS A 15 -2.56 23.78 -7.97
N ASP A 16 -3.44 22.80 -7.72
CA ASP A 16 -3.25 21.41 -8.19
C ASP A 16 -3.22 21.28 -9.73
N LYS A 17 -3.45 22.38 -10.48
CA LYS A 17 -3.27 22.47 -11.94
C LYS A 17 -2.35 23.65 -12.32
N VAL A 18 -1.71 23.54 -13.49
CA VAL A 18 -0.68 24.44 -14.05
C VAL A 18 -0.99 25.92 -13.74
N PRO A 19 -0.06 26.69 -13.14
CA PRO A 19 1.38 26.41 -13.04
C PRO A 19 1.85 25.52 -11.88
N GLY A 20 0.96 25.05 -10.98
CA GLY A 20 1.39 24.29 -9.79
C GLY A 20 1.83 25.18 -8.62
N ALA A 21 1.62 24.72 -7.39
CA ALA A 21 2.11 25.40 -6.19
C ALA A 21 3.60 25.07 -5.97
N TRP A 22 4.52 26.01 -6.21
CA TRP A 22 5.96 25.72 -6.17
C TRP A 22 6.75 26.52 -5.12
N THR A 23 7.84 25.94 -4.65
CA THR A 23 8.78 26.53 -3.69
C THR A 23 10.21 26.07 -3.97
N LEU A 24 11.19 26.67 -3.30
CA LEU A 24 12.58 26.22 -3.34
C LEU A 24 12.87 25.36 -2.10
N MET A 25 13.34 24.13 -2.31
CA MET A 25 13.82 23.21 -1.27
C MET A 25 15.32 22.99 -1.45
N ASP A 26 16.13 23.38 -0.46
CA ASP A 26 17.60 23.39 -0.55
C ASP A 26 18.15 24.04 -1.84
N GLY A 27 17.47 25.09 -2.31
CA GLY A 27 17.82 25.83 -3.54
C GLY A 27 17.33 25.20 -4.85
N GLN A 28 16.64 24.05 -4.81
CA GLN A 28 16.04 23.41 -5.98
C GLN A 28 14.54 23.73 -6.09
N PRO A 29 14.04 24.10 -7.27
CA PRO A 29 12.62 24.37 -7.48
C PRO A 29 11.81 23.07 -7.48
N VAL A 30 10.78 23.03 -6.63
CA VAL A 30 9.87 21.89 -6.50
C VAL A 30 8.42 22.36 -6.46
N THR A 31 7.55 21.60 -7.13
CA THR A 31 6.11 21.80 -7.09
C THR A 31 5.48 20.82 -6.10
N LEU A 32 4.62 21.32 -5.22
CA LEU A 32 4.03 20.61 -4.10
C LEU A 32 2.65 20.07 -4.51
N TYR A 33 2.39 18.80 -4.23
CA TYR A 33 1.14 18.13 -4.55
C TYR A 33 0.59 17.30 -3.39
N GLY A 34 -0.75 17.23 -3.32
CA GLY A 34 -1.46 16.38 -2.36
C GLY A 34 -1.26 16.85 -0.93
N SER A 35 -1.71 18.07 -0.63
CA SER A 35 -1.62 18.62 0.73
C SER A 35 -2.78 18.19 1.63
N SER A 36 -2.51 17.96 2.90
CA SER A 36 -3.51 17.73 3.96
C SER A 36 -3.10 18.45 5.25
N LEU A 37 -4.09 18.91 6.03
CA LEU A 37 -3.84 19.49 7.34
C LEU A 37 -3.52 18.38 8.35
N LEU A 38 -2.44 18.56 9.10
CA LEU A 38 -2.07 17.67 10.20
C LEU A 38 -2.71 18.15 11.51
N GLY A 39 -3.10 17.19 12.34
CA GLY A 39 -3.56 17.43 13.71
C GLY A 39 -2.40 17.72 14.68
N ALA A 40 -2.67 17.68 15.98
CA ALA A 40 -1.75 18.15 17.03
C ALA A 40 -0.42 17.39 17.16
N SER A 41 -0.26 16.23 16.51
CA SER A 41 0.99 15.47 16.49
C SER A 41 1.64 15.57 15.11
N VAL A 42 2.85 16.11 15.08
CA VAL A 42 3.66 16.22 13.87
C VAL A 42 4.63 15.04 13.82
N PRO A 43 4.68 14.26 12.72
CA PRO A 43 5.59 13.13 12.60
C PRO A 43 7.06 13.57 12.68
N ASP A 44 7.87 12.82 13.42
CA ASP A 44 9.33 12.97 13.42
C ASP A 44 9.90 12.68 12.03
N GLY A 45 10.99 13.39 11.69
CA GLY A 45 11.64 13.26 10.40
C GLY A 45 12.88 14.15 10.27
N ASP A 46 13.47 14.13 9.08
CA ASP A 46 14.70 14.85 8.79
C ASP A 46 14.41 16.31 8.38
N PRO A 47 15.13 17.31 8.92
CA PRO A 47 14.86 18.71 8.64
C PRO A 47 15.33 19.11 7.25
N VAL A 48 14.52 19.89 6.52
CA VAL A 48 14.82 20.43 5.19
C VAL A 48 14.56 21.94 5.13
N GLN A 49 15.40 22.70 4.42
CA GLN A 49 15.15 24.13 4.24
C GLN A 49 14.18 24.38 3.09
N VAL A 50 13.14 25.16 3.37
CA VAL A 50 12.16 25.61 2.39
C VAL A 50 12.19 27.14 2.36
N GLU A 51 12.41 27.71 1.18
CA GLU A 51 12.56 29.17 1.07
C GLU A 51 11.28 29.91 1.47
N GLY A 52 11.45 30.91 2.33
CA GLY A 52 10.35 31.74 2.84
C GLY A 52 9.45 31.04 3.87
N ALA A 53 9.84 29.87 4.40
CA ALA A 53 9.19 29.26 5.56
C ALA A 53 9.74 29.85 6.86
N SER A 54 8.89 30.03 7.88
CA SER A 54 9.29 30.57 9.18
C SER A 54 10.06 29.57 10.05
N GLN A 55 9.92 28.28 9.76
CA GLN A 55 10.56 27.16 10.44
C GLN A 55 11.00 26.15 9.38
N SER A 56 12.09 25.43 9.65
CA SER A 56 12.53 24.31 8.81
C SER A 56 11.40 23.29 8.67
N ALA A 57 11.13 22.88 7.43
CA ALA A 57 10.19 21.82 7.16
C ALA A 57 10.81 20.47 7.57
N VAL A 58 9.98 19.44 7.70
CA VAL A 58 10.43 18.10 8.12
C VAL A 58 9.99 17.07 7.09
N VAL A 59 10.92 16.29 6.57
CA VAL A 59 10.61 15.12 5.73
C VAL A 59 10.41 13.93 6.65
N SER A 60 9.16 13.51 6.78
CA SER A 60 8.76 12.35 7.57
C SER A 60 8.46 11.14 6.66
N LYS A 61 8.26 9.96 7.27
CA LYS A 61 7.82 8.76 6.53
C LYS A 61 6.52 8.95 5.75
N SER A 62 5.65 9.87 6.18
CA SER A 62 4.36 10.15 5.54
C SER A 62 4.40 11.31 4.52
N GLY A 63 5.50 12.06 4.44
CA GLY A 63 5.66 13.16 3.49
C GLY A 63 6.40 14.37 4.06
N LEU A 64 6.40 15.47 3.30
CA LEU A 64 6.99 16.74 3.70
C LEU A 64 6.00 17.51 4.58
N VAL A 65 6.45 17.89 5.78
CA VAL A 65 5.68 18.67 6.74
C VAL A 65 6.10 20.13 6.67
N LEU A 66 5.17 21.01 6.32
CA LEU A 66 5.31 22.46 6.33
C LEU A 66 4.60 23.05 7.56
N TYR A 67 5.31 23.90 8.31
CA TYR A 67 4.76 24.54 9.50
C TYR A 67 4.10 25.88 9.16
N GLY A 68 2.86 26.06 9.62
CA GLY A 68 2.19 27.34 9.60
C GLY A 68 2.59 28.23 10.77
N THR A 69 2.40 29.54 10.61
CA THR A 69 2.62 30.54 11.69
C THR A 69 1.66 30.39 12.88
N ASP A 70 0.60 29.61 12.72
CA ASP A 70 -0.44 29.31 13.71
C ASP A 70 -0.13 28.07 14.57
N GLY A 71 1.05 27.46 14.42
CA GLY A 71 1.46 26.26 15.15
C GLY A 71 0.88 24.95 14.62
N ASN A 72 0.03 25.02 13.60
CA ASN A 72 -0.47 23.87 12.85
C ASN A 72 0.49 23.52 11.71
N ALA A 73 0.36 22.30 11.18
CA ALA A 73 1.22 21.82 10.10
C ALA A 73 0.42 21.30 8.90
N VAL A 74 1.05 21.31 7.73
CA VAL A 74 0.53 20.78 6.47
C VAL A 74 1.44 19.66 6.02
N LEU A 75 0.88 18.48 5.76
CA LEU A 75 1.57 17.39 5.10
C LEU A 75 1.44 17.56 3.59
N VAL A 76 2.54 17.45 2.85
CA VAL A 76 2.60 17.41 1.40
C VAL A 76 3.10 16.02 1.00
N LYS A 77 2.33 15.32 0.18
CA LYS A 77 2.62 13.93 -0.18
C LYS A 77 3.63 13.78 -1.30
N ASN A 78 3.56 14.64 -2.31
CA ASN A 78 4.36 14.50 -3.53
C ASN A 78 5.08 15.79 -3.89
N LEU A 79 6.29 15.63 -4.41
CA LEU A 79 7.13 16.70 -4.95
C LEU A 79 7.37 16.44 -6.42
N LEU A 80 7.18 17.45 -7.27
CA LEU A 80 7.54 17.42 -8.68
C LEU A 80 8.72 18.35 -8.90
N PHE A 81 9.84 17.80 -9.33
CA PHE A 81 11.03 18.57 -9.67
C PHE A 81 10.92 19.18 -11.08
N GLU A 82 11.79 20.15 -11.37
CA GLU A 82 11.83 20.85 -12.66
C GLU A 82 12.15 19.94 -13.85
N ASP A 83 12.83 18.82 -13.61
CA ASP A 83 13.08 17.75 -14.60
C ASP A 83 11.82 16.92 -14.94
N GLY A 84 10.68 17.21 -14.30
CA GLY A 84 9.42 16.50 -14.48
C GLY A 84 9.28 15.24 -13.62
N LYS A 85 10.28 14.92 -12.77
CA LYS A 85 10.24 13.76 -11.87
C LYS A 85 9.33 14.04 -10.68
N MET A 86 8.27 13.24 -10.54
CA MET A 86 7.41 13.27 -9.35
C MET A 86 7.86 12.18 -8.38
N ILE A 87 8.18 12.56 -7.15
CA ILE A 87 8.51 11.62 -6.08
C ILE A 87 7.55 11.77 -4.89
N PRO A 88 7.33 10.70 -4.10
CA PRO A 88 6.83 10.84 -2.75
C PRO A 88 7.77 11.73 -1.93
N ALA A 89 7.21 12.73 -1.26
CA ALA A 89 7.95 13.69 -0.45
C ALA A 89 8.73 13.00 0.69
N SER A 90 8.23 11.86 1.20
CA SER A 90 8.92 11.03 2.19
C SER A 90 10.24 10.44 1.72
N LYS A 91 10.46 10.38 0.39
CA LYS A 91 11.70 9.91 -0.23
C LYS A 91 12.62 11.06 -0.63
N TYR A 92 12.39 12.30 -0.17
CA TYR A 92 13.20 13.46 -0.57
C TYR A 92 14.69 13.26 -0.30
N PHE A 93 15.08 12.85 0.91
CA PHE A 93 16.49 12.58 1.23
C PHE A 93 17.02 11.30 0.56
N SER A 94 16.16 10.34 0.26
CA SER A 94 16.50 9.16 -0.52
C SER A 94 16.62 9.46 -2.02
N SER A 95 16.11 10.61 -2.49
CA SER A 95 16.12 10.98 -3.91
C SER A 95 17.48 11.50 -4.38
N GLY A 96 18.34 11.90 -3.44
CA GLY A 96 19.77 12.14 -3.68
C GLY A 96 20.56 10.85 -3.98
N GLU A 97 19.99 9.68 -3.69
CA GLU A 97 20.47 8.37 -4.15
C GLU A 97 19.50 7.78 -5.18
N SER A 98 19.05 8.59 -6.14
CA SER A 98 18.68 8.03 -7.44
C SER A 98 19.97 7.82 -8.24
N SER A 99 20.87 6.95 -7.77
CA SER A 99 21.84 6.36 -8.67
C SER A 99 21.00 5.68 -9.76
N SER A 100 21.06 6.23 -10.98
CA SER A 100 20.71 5.47 -12.16
C SER A 100 21.41 4.12 -11.99
N LEU A 101 20.64 3.04 -11.85
CA LEU A 101 21.20 1.70 -11.68
C LEU A 101 22.25 1.49 -12.76
N GLU A 102 23.51 1.33 -12.36
CA GLU A 102 24.55 0.95 -13.30
C GLU A 102 24.23 -0.47 -13.73
N LEU A 103 23.83 -0.60 -14.99
CA LEU A 103 23.49 -1.87 -15.60
C LEU A 103 24.77 -2.63 -15.89
N THR A 104 24.80 -3.90 -15.52
CA THR A 104 25.83 -4.83 -15.99
C THR A 104 25.73 -5.01 -17.50
N GLU A 105 26.77 -5.57 -18.14
CA GLU A 105 26.73 -5.83 -19.59
C GLU A 105 25.59 -6.78 -19.99
N GLU A 106 25.21 -7.72 -19.12
CA GLU A 106 24.09 -8.63 -19.35
C GLU A 106 22.75 -7.89 -19.22
N GLU A 107 22.57 -7.10 -18.16
CA GLU A 107 21.36 -6.29 -17.96
C GLU A 107 21.16 -5.24 -19.06
N THR A 108 22.26 -4.69 -19.59
CA THR A 108 22.20 -3.77 -20.73
C THR A 108 21.67 -4.47 -21.98
N LYS A 109 22.11 -5.72 -22.24
CA LYS A 109 21.57 -6.52 -23.36
C LYS A 109 20.09 -6.83 -23.17
N THR A 110 19.69 -7.18 -21.95
CA THR A 110 18.28 -7.43 -21.62
C THR A 110 17.44 -6.16 -21.77
N SER A 111 17.93 -5.01 -21.32
CA SER A 111 17.29 -3.70 -21.50
C SER A 111 17.04 -3.40 -22.99
N GLU A 112 18.04 -3.62 -23.86
CA GLU A 112 17.87 -3.41 -25.29
C GLU A 112 16.86 -4.39 -25.92
N GLN A 113 16.77 -5.63 -25.43
CA GLN A 113 15.72 -6.56 -25.87
C GLN A 113 14.33 -6.07 -25.45
N ILE A 114 14.17 -5.58 -24.22
CA ILE A 114 12.91 -4.97 -23.75
C ILE A 114 12.57 -3.73 -24.57
N ARG A 115 13.56 -2.92 -24.96
CA ARG A 115 13.37 -1.76 -25.84
C ARG A 115 12.77 -2.15 -27.18
N LEU A 116 13.20 -3.29 -27.75
CA LEU A 116 12.62 -3.83 -28.97
C LEU A 116 11.18 -4.31 -28.79
N ILE A 117 10.84 -4.91 -27.64
CA ILE A 117 9.45 -5.28 -27.29
C ILE A 117 8.58 -4.01 -27.24
N TRP A 118 9.02 -2.98 -26.51
CA TRP A 118 8.34 -1.69 -26.45
C TRP A 118 8.15 -1.09 -27.84
N LYS A 119 9.17 -1.13 -28.69
CA LYS A 119 9.10 -0.64 -30.07
C LYS A 119 8.12 -1.45 -30.94
N GLY A 120 8.01 -2.76 -30.71
CA GLY A 120 7.06 -3.66 -31.39
C GLY A 120 5.61 -3.46 -30.95
N ILE A 121 5.39 -2.88 -29.77
CA ILE A 121 4.07 -2.49 -29.26
C ILE A 121 3.74 -1.06 -29.73
N LEU A 122 4.64 -0.11 -29.48
CA LEU A 122 4.54 1.31 -29.79
C LEU A 122 4.93 1.59 -31.26
N SER A 123 4.22 0.96 -32.19
CA SER A 123 4.51 1.03 -33.63
C SER A 123 4.47 2.45 -34.22
N ASN A 124 3.79 3.39 -33.56
CA ASN A 124 3.64 4.79 -33.92
C ASN A 124 4.80 5.70 -33.44
N VAL A 125 5.64 5.24 -32.53
CA VAL A 125 6.79 6.01 -32.02
C VAL A 125 8.00 5.75 -32.91
N ALA A 126 8.79 6.76 -33.28
CA ALA A 126 9.96 6.59 -34.16
C ALA A 126 11.07 5.74 -33.51
N ALA A 127 11.43 6.05 -32.27
CA ALA A 127 12.39 5.29 -31.45
C ALA A 127 11.97 5.34 -29.98
N VAL A 128 12.23 4.26 -29.24
CA VAL A 128 11.96 4.21 -27.79
C VAL A 128 13.21 4.74 -27.08
N GLU A 129 13.14 5.98 -26.63
CA GLU A 129 14.13 6.62 -25.74
C GLU A 129 13.80 6.32 -24.28
N ASP A 130 14.75 6.57 -23.38
CA ASP A 130 14.59 6.32 -21.94
C ASP A 130 13.43 7.12 -21.31
N SER A 131 13.14 8.30 -21.85
CA SER A 131 12.02 9.16 -21.46
C SER A 131 10.67 8.77 -22.09
N THR A 132 10.63 7.74 -22.95
CA THR A 132 9.41 7.33 -23.64
C THR A 132 8.40 6.81 -22.64
N ASP A 133 7.22 7.43 -22.59
CA ASP A 133 6.11 6.98 -21.75
C ASP A 133 5.19 6.02 -22.54
N PHE A 134 4.96 4.83 -21.99
CA PHE A 134 4.23 3.73 -22.61
C PHE A 134 2.79 4.14 -22.98
N PHE A 135 2.08 4.80 -22.06
CA PHE A 135 0.67 5.14 -22.24
C PHE A 135 0.49 6.42 -23.05
N LYS A 136 1.34 7.44 -22.85
CA LYS A 136 1.30 8.67 -23.68
C LYS A 136 1.66 8.38 -25.13
N SER A 137 2.40 7.30 -25.36
CA SER A 137 2.73 6.80 -26.70
C SER A 137 1.61 5.99 -27.35
N GLY A 138 0.46 5.81 -26.69
CA GLY A 138 -0.73 5.20 -27.29
C GLY A 138 -0.97 3.72 -26.94
N ALA A 139 -0.21 3.14 -26.00
CA ALA A 139 -0.48 1.79 -25.51
C ALA A 139 -1.77 1.74 -24.67
N ALA A 140 -2.51 0.64 -24.80
CA ALA A 140 -3.71 0.34 -24.03
C ALA A 140 -3.51 -0.87 -23.10
N SER A 141 -4.52 -1.23 -22.32
CA SER A 141 -4.43 -2.35 -21.37
C SER A 141 -4.10 -3.70 -22.02
N MET A 142 -4.47 -3.93 -23.28
CA MET A 142 -4.08 -5.16 -24.01
C MET A 142 -2.58 -5.19 -24.31
N ASP A 143 -1.98 -4.03 -24.53
CA ASP A 143 -0.54 -3.88 -24.78
C ASP A 143 0.27 -4.09 -23.51
N VAL A 144 -0.28 -3.73 -22.34
CA VAL A 144 0.32 -4.06 -21.03
C VAL A 144 0.43 -5.56 -20.86
N VAL A 145 -0.65 -6.31 -21.12
CA VAL A 145 -0.64 -7.78 -21.03
C VAL A 145 0.38 -8.37 -22.00
N ARG A 146 0.42 -7.85 -23.23
CA ARG A 146 1.40 -8.27 -24.23
C ARG A 146 2.84 -8.02 -23.77
N LEU A 147 3.15 -6.82 -23.26
CA LEU A 147 4.47 -6.48 -22.73
C LEU A 147 4.88 -7.43 -21.61
N VAL A 148 3.98 -7.66 -20.65
CA VAL A 148 4.25 -8.53 -19.49
C VAL A 148 4.55 -9.96 -19.93
N GLU A 149 3.75 -10.53 -20.84
CA GLU A 149 3.95 -11.91 -21.30
C GLU A 149 5.20 -12.06 -22.18
N GLU A 150 5.50 -11.10 -23.05
CA GLU A 150 6.74 -11.14 -23.86
C GLU A 150 8.00 -11.01 -22.98
N VAL A 151 7.97 -10.15 -21.95
CA VAL A 151 9.08 -10.01 -20.99
C VAL A 151 9.23 -11.26 -20.11
N LYS A 152 8.14 -11.88 -19.66
CA LYS A 152 8.18 -13.16 -18.93
C LYS A 152 8.76 -14.28 -19.76
N GLN A 153 8.44 -14.34 -21.06
CA GLN A 153 8.99 -15.34 -21.96
C GLN A 153 10.51 -15.18 -22.13
N MET A 154 10.98 -13.94 -22.14
CA MET A 154 12.41 -13.60 -22.21
C MET A 154 13.15 -13.87 -20.89
N CYS A 155 12.54 -13.51 -19.75
CA CYS A 155 13.11 -13.67 -18.41
C CYS A 155 12.12 -14.34 -17.44
N PRO A 156 12.04 -15.68 -17.44
CA PRO A 156 11.06 -16.42 -16.62
C PRO A 156 11.28 -16.29 -15.10
N SER A 157 12.48 -15.88 -14.68
CA SER A 157 12.83 -15.67 -13.27
C SER A 157 12.21 -14.42 -12.67
N VAL A 158 11.78 -13.46 -13.49
CA VAL A 158 11.23 -12.19 -13.01
C VAL A 158 9.71 -12.28 -12.91
N LEU A 159 9.18 -12.06 -11.71
CA LEU A 159 7.75 -11.95 -11.47
C LEU A 159 7.26 -10.55 -11.85
N LEU A 160 6.93 -10.38 -13.13
CA LEU A 160 6.34 -9.16 -13.66
C LEU A 160 4.80 -9.26 -13.68
N GLN A 161 4.13 -8.24 -13.16
CA GLN A 161 2.68 -8.09 -13.13
C GLN A 161 2.23 -6.89 -13.96
N ASN A 162 0.94 -6.80 -14.25
CA ASN A 162 0.40 -5.70 -15.04
C ASN A 162 0.56 -4.36 -14.32
N GLU A 163 0.39 -4.37 -12.99
CA GLU A 163 0.54 -3.21 -12.11
C GLU A 163 1.92 -2.56 -12.24
N ASP A 164 2.98 -3.36 -12.43
CA ASP A 164 4.34 -2.86 -12.55
C ASP A 164 4.50 -1.90 -13.74
N VAL A 165 3.84 -2.19 -14.86
CA VAL A 165 3.84 -1.35 -16.06
C VAL A 165 3.09 -0.03 -15.82
N TYR A 166 2.01 -0.07 -15.03
CA TYR A 166 1.27 1.14 -14.67
C TYR A 166 2.04 2.04 -13.70
N MET A 167 2.86 1.45 -12.82
CA MET A 167 3.68 2.18 -11.84
C MET A 167 4.99 2.70 -12.43
N ALA A 168 5.52 2.04 -13.46
CA ALA A 168 6.74 2.41 -14.16
C ALA A 168 6.44 2.69 -15.65
N SER A 169 5.74 3.80 -15.91
CA SER A 169 5.22 4.11 -17.24
C SER A 169 6.28 4.57 -18.24
N THR A 170 7.43 5.08 -17.78
CA THR A 170 8.55 5.45 -18.66
C THR A 170 9.49 4.27 -18.89
N PHE A 171 10.16 4.23 -20.05
CA PHE A 171 11.09 3.15 -20.35
C PHE A 171 12.21 3.03 -19.30
N GLN A 172 12.78 4.16 -18.89
CA GLN A 172 13.82 4.19 -17.86
C GLN A 172 13.32 3.62 -16.52
N ASP A 173 12.16 4.06 -16.06
CA ASP A 173 11.60 3.58 -14.78
C ASP A 173 11.28 2.09 -14.86
N PHE A 174 10.76 1.64 -16.01
CA PHE A 174 10.46 0.22 -16.24
C PHE A 174 11.71 -0.64 -16.17
N ILE A 175 12.81 -0.22 -16.81
CA ILE A 175 14.09 -0.95 -16.76
C ILE A 175 14.67 -0.94 -15.35
N GLN A 176 14.64 0.20 -14.63
CA GLN A 176 15.13 0.24 -13.26
C GLN A 176 14.34 -0.69 -12.34
N MET A 177 13.00 -0.68 -12.43
CA MET A 177 12.14 -1.61 -11.68
C MET A 177 12.42 -3.06 -12.07
N PHE A 178 12.49 -3.37 -13.37
CA PHE A 178 12.75 -4.71 -13.86
C PHE A 178 14.10 -5.26 -13.37
N VAL A 179 15.15 -4.42 -13.39
CA VAL A 179 16.50 -4.80 -12.94
C VAL A 179 16.53 -5.01 -11.43
N ARG A 180 15.84 -4.17 -10.64
CA ARG A 180 15.68 -4.41 -9.19
C ARG A 180 15.01 -5.75 -8.91
N LYS A 181 13.95 -6.08 -9.65
CA LYS A 181 13.29 -7.40 -9.56
C LYS A 181 14.22 -8.54 -9.97
N LEU A 182 15.00 -8.35 -11.04
CA LEU A 182 15.95 -9.34 -11.53
C LEU A 182 17.08 -9.63 -10.53
N ARG A 183 17.59 -8.58 -9.86
CA ARG A 183 18.60 -8.69 -8.80
C ARG A 183 18.03 -9.24 -7.48
N GLY A 184 16.72 -9.35 -7.35
CA GLY A 184 16.05 -9.70 -6.10
C GLY A 184 16.06 -8.57 -5.07
N GLU A 185 16.37 -7.33 -5.47
CA GLU A 185 16.31 -6.13 -4.63
C GLU A 185 14.86 -5.70 -4.33
N ASP A 186 13.92 -6.19 -5.14
CA ASP A 186 12.47 -6.06 -4.93
C ASP A 186 11.90 -7.21 -4.09
N GLN A 187 12.75 -8.01 -3.44
CA GLN A 187 12.28 -8.90 -2.38
C GLN A 187 11.59 -8.04 -1.32
N GLU A 188 10.28 -8.23 -1.20
CA GLU A 188 9.50 -7.78 -0.06
C GLU A 188 10.35 -7.98 1.20
N GLU A 189 10.53 -6.93 2.02
CA GLU A 189 11.22 -7.03 3.31
C GLU A 189 10.80 -8.33 3.96
N GLN A 190 11.75 -9.26 4.09
CA GLN A 190 11.43 -10.59 4.57
C GLN A 190 10.77 -10.42 5.93
N LEU A 191 9.52 -10.86 6.06
CA LEU A 191 8.77 -10.70 7.29
C LEU A 191 9.52 -11.46 8.39
N VAL A 192 10.27 -10.74 9.22
CA VAL A 192 10.95 -11.32 10.37
C VAL A 192 9.90 -11.48 11.45
N VAL A 193 9.61 -12.73 11.80
CA VAL A 193 8.63 -13.08 12.81
C VAL A 193 9.35 -13.76 13.97
N ASP A 194 9.16 -13.23 15.17
CA ASP A 194 9.56 -13.91 16.39
C ASP A 194 8.46 -14.89 16.82
N TYR A 195 8.82 -16.17 16.91
CA TYR A 195 7.88 -17.26 17.20
C TYR A 195 8.15 -17.84 18.58
N VAL A 196 7.07 -18.18 19.28
CA VAL A 196 7.11 -19.18 20.33
C VAL A 196 6.78 -20.54 19.72
N SER A 197 7.78 -21.42 19.66
CA SER A 197 7.60 -22.78 19.18
C SER A 197 7.18 -23.72 20.32
N LYS A 198 6.18 -24.59 20.07
CA LYS A 198 5.71 -25.58 21.05
C LYS A 198 5.41 -26.92 20.37
N GLU A 199 5.87 -28.01 20.98
CA GLU A 199 5.51 -29.37 20.57
C GLU A 199 4.10 -29.69 21.09
N ALA A 200 3.14 -29.86 20.19
CA ALA A 200 1.76 -30.21 20.51
C ALA A 200 1.15 -31.02 19.36
N ASN A 201 0.27 -31.98 19.68
CA ASN A 201 -0.47 -32.74 18.66
C ASN A 201 0.42 -33.38 17.57
N ASN A 202 1.59 -33.90 17.97
CA ASN A 202 2.61 -34.49 17.08
C ASN A 202 3.16 -33.53 16.01
N MET A 203 3.15 -32.22 16.26
CA MET A 203 3.75 -31.20 15.40
C MET A 203 4.43 -30.11 16.23
N THR A 204 5.39 -29.42 15.61
CA THR A 204 5.93 -28.15 16.13
C THR A 204 5.04 -27.01 15.66
N VAL A 205 4.38 -26.35 16.60
CA VAL A 205 3.52 -25.19 16.33
C VAL A 205 4.32 -23.91 16.55
N ASN A 206 4.31 -22.99 15.58
CA ASN A 206 5.01 -21.71 15.65
C ASN A 206 4.02 -20.55 15.81
N MET A 207 3.99 -19.93 16.99
CA MET A 207 3.02 -18.88 17.34
C MET A 207 3.70 -17.50 17.39
N PRO A 208 3.35 -16.57 16.49
CA PRO A 208 3.68 -15.16 16.68
C PRO A 208 3.02 -14.64 17.97
N HIS A 209 3.73 -13.77 18.70
CA HIS A 209 3.26 -13.27 20.01
C HIS A 209 3.25 -11.73 20.12
N GLN A 210 3.66 -11.06 19.06
CA GLN A 210 3.78 -9.61 18.94
C GLN A 210 2.52 -8.97 18.31
N CYS A 211 2.43 -7.64 18.35
CA CYS A 211 1.40 -6.91 17.60
C CYS A 211 1.67 -7.04 16.11
N PHE A 212 0.62 -7.22 15.29
CA PHE A 212 0.75 -7.19 13.83
C PHE A 212 0.20 -5.87 13.27
N ILE A 213 1.08 -4.92 12.96
CA ILE A 213 0.72 -3.57 12.52
C ILE A 213 1.49 -3.24 11.24
N ASN A 214 0.77 -2.72 10.25
CA ASN A 214 1.34 -2.31 8.94
C ASN A 214 2.21 -3.39 8.28
N GLY A 215 1.76 -4.65 8.32
CA GLY A 215 2.46 -5.77 7.70
C GLY A 215 3.70 -6.26 8.46
N LYS A 216 3.90 -5.86 9.73
CA LYS A 216 5.06 -6.26 10.55
C LYS A 216 4.64 -6.74 11.93
N PHE A 217 5.41 -7.67 12.48
CA PHE A 217 5.33 -8.03 13.89
C PHE A 217 6.24 -7.11 14.72
N GLU A 218 5.69 -6.50 15.76
CA GLU A 218 6.39 -5.55 16.62
C GLU A 218 5.87 -5.59 18.07
N ASP A 219 6.72 -5.24 19.02
CA ASP A 219 6.33 -5.12 20.43
C ASP A 219 5.35 -3.97 20.63
N ALA A 220 4.52 -4.06 21.68
CA ALA A 220 3.70 -2.93 22.12
C ALA A 220 4.58 -1.72 22.46
N GLU A 221 4.09 -0.50 22.22
CA GLU A 221 4.82 0.77 22.43
C GLU A 221 5.48 0.86 23.82
N ASN A 222 4.78 0.37 24.85
CA ASN A 222 5.24 0.40 26.24
C ASN A 222 5.90 -0.93 26.69
N GLN A 223 6.19 -1.84 25.74
CA GLN A 223 6.75 -3.18 25.95
C GLN A 223 5.97 -4.04 26.96
N LYS A 224 4.71 -3.69 27.25
CA LYS A 224 3.89 -4.49 28.16
C LYS A 224 3.48 -5.78 27.47
N THR A 225 3.47 -6.84 28.26
CA THR A 225 3.02 -8.17 27.86
C THR A 225 2.12 -8.75 28.93
N TYR A 226 1.29 -9.72 28.55
CA TYR A 226 0.51 -10.53 29.48
C TYR A 226 0.64 -12.01 29.13
N ALA A 227 0.43 -12.89 30.11
CA ALA A 227 0.48 -14.33 29.88
C ALA A 227 -0.86 -14.81 29.30
N THR A 228 -0.83 -15.47 28.14
CA THR A 228 -1.95 -16.31 27.72
C THR A 228 -1.81 -17.71 28.33
N VAL A 229 -2.92 -18.28 28.79
CA VAL A 229 -2.96 -19.43 29.69
C VAL A 229 -3.76 -20.56 29.05
N ASN A 230 -3.18 -21.75 29.03
CA ASN A 230 -3.85 -22.95 28.56
C ASN A 230 -4.96 -23.33 29.55
N PRO A 231 -6.24 -23.34 29.15
CA PRO A 231 -7.35 -23.67 30.04
C PRO A 231 -7.38 -25.15 30.46
N THR A 232 -6.64 -26.02 29.77
CA THR A 232 -6.61 -27.47 30.07
C THR A 232 -5.88 -27.76 31.39
N ASP A 233 -4.79 -27.05 31.67
CA ASP A 233 -3.89 -27.33 32.79
C ASP A 233 -3.49 -26.09 33.60
N GLY A 234 -3.89 -24.88 33.16
CA GLY A 234 -3.54 -23.61 33.77
C GLY A 234 -2.09 -23.17 33.52
N SER A 235 -1.34 -23.85 32.66
CA SER A 235 0.03 -23.47 32.31
C SER A 235 0.05 -22.24 31.41
N VAL A 236 1.09 -21.41 31.54
CA VAL A 236 1.32 -20.29 30.61
C VAL A 236 1.78 -20.84 29.27
N ILE A 237 1.13 -20.45 28.18
CA ILE A 237 1.51 -20.81 26.81
C ILE A 237 2.69 -19.93 26.38
N CYS A 238 2.50 -18.61 26.40
CA CYS A 238 3.52 -17.61 26.12
C CYS A 238 3.12 -16.24 26.70
N LYS A 239 4.02 -15.26 26.56
CA LYS A 239 3.70 -13.84 26.79
C LYS A 239 3.29 -13.23 25.46
N VAL A 240 2.21 -12.46 25.44
CA VAL A 240 1.69 -11.76 24.25
C VAL A 240 1.75 -10.26 24.50
N SER A 241 2.04 -9.47 23.45
CA SER A 241 2.02 -8.00 23.52
C SER A 241 0.68 -7.46 24.03
N TYR A 242 0.75 -6.51 24.96
CA TYR A 242 -0.42 -5.85 25.56
C TYR A 242 -0.58 -4.44 24.97
N CYS A 243 -1.36 -4.33 23.90
CA CYS A 243 -1.53 -3.09 23.13
C CYS A 243 -1.95 -1.91 24.01
N SER A 244 -1.26 -0.79 23.82
CA SER A 244 -1.56 0.52 24.39
C SER A 244 -2.44 1.37 23.45
N VAL A 245 -2.80 2.57 23.89
CA VAL A 245 -3.52 3.54 23.04
C VAL A 245 -2.69 3.93 21.81
N GLY A 246 -1.37 4.13 21.97
CA GLY A 246 -0.50 4.46 20.85
C GLY A 246 -0.43 3.34 19.81
N ASP A 247 -0.45 2.08 20.23
CA ASP A 247 -0.51 0.93 19.32
C ASP A 247 -1.81 0.91 18.51
N VAL A 248 -2.94 1.26 19.14
CA VAL A 248 -4.24 1.39 18.46
C VAL A 248 -4.19 2.53 17.44
N ASP A 249 -3.65 3.69 17.80
CA ASP A 249 -3.53 4.83 16.88
C ASP A 249 -2.67 4.49 15.66
N ARG A 250 -1.55 3.79 15.86
CA ARG A 250 -0.69 3.30 14.77
C ARG A 250 -1.40 2.29 13.87
N ALA A 251 -2.13 1.34 14.45
CA ALA A 251 -2.92 0.36 13.70
C ALA A 251 -4.02 1.02 12.86
N VAL A 252 -4.74 2.00 13.44
CA VAL A 252 -5.79 2.75 12.74
C VAL A 252 -5.21 3.62 11.63
N ALA A 253 -4.09 4.30 11.89
CA ALA A 253 -3.40 5.10 10.87
C ALA A 253 -2.95 4.24 9.69
N ALA A 254 -2.35 3.08 9.95
CA ALA A 254 -1.93 2.14 8.91
C ALA A 254 -3.13 1.60 8.11
N ALA A 255 -4.24 1.25 8.78
CA ALA A 255 -5.46 0.80 8.10
C ALA A 255 -6.07 1.90 7.23
N LYS A 256 -6.07 3.16 7.72
CA LYS A 256 -6.55 4.32 6.96
C LYS A 256 -5.70 4.55 5.72
N GLU A 257 -4.37 4.52 5.86
CA GLU A 257 -3.45 4.68 4.74
C GLU A 257 -3.64 3.56 3.70
N ALA A 258 -3.72 2.29 4.13
CA ALA A 258 -3.96 1.15 3.26
C ALA A 258 -5.30 1.24 2.49
N PHE A 259 -6.31 1.87 3.10
CA PHE A 259 -7.63 2.09 2.49
C PHE A 259 -7.67 3.28 1.53
N GLU A 260 -7.15 4.44 1.93
CA GLU A 260 -7.26 5.69 1.16
C GLU A 260 -6.20 5.77 0.04
N GLU A 261 -4.99 5.30 0.31
CA GLU A 261 -3.83 5.46 -0.57
C GLU A 261 -3.24 4.14 -1.04
N GLY A 262 -3.39 3.08 -0.23
CA GLY A 262 -2.84 1.76 -0.52
C GLY A 262 -3.52 1.04 -1.69
N PRO A 263 -2.90 -0.06 -2.16
CA PRO A 263 -3.40 -0.81 -3.30
C PRO A 263 -4.79 -1.41 -3.02
N TRP A 264 -5.10 -1.77 -1.77
CA TRP A 264 -6.35 -2.46 -1.43
C TRP A 264 -7.62 -1.67 -1.81
N GLY A 265 -7.62 -0.35 -1.58
CA GLY A 265 -8.75 0.53 -1.90
C GLY A 265 -8.94 0.76 -3.40
N ARG A 266 -7.86 0.69 -4.19
CA ARG A 266 -7.84 0.95 -5.64
C ARG A 266 -7.89 -0.32 -6.49
N MET A 267 -7.64 -1.48 -5.88
CA MET A 267 -7.60 -2.79 -6.52
C MET A 267 -8.94 -3.16 -7.15
N ASN A 268 -8.88 -3.78 -8.32
CA ASN A 268 -10.05 -4.34 -8.99
C ASN A 268 -10.75 -5.34 -8.03
N PRO A 269 -12.09 -5.31 -7.91
CA PRO A 269 -12.81 -6.23 -7.05
C PRO A 269 -12.51 -7.71 -7.33
N ARG A 270 -12.21 -8.09 -8.59
CA ARG A 270 -11.81 -9.47 -8.91
C ARG A 270 -10.48 -9.85 -8.28
N ASP A 271 -9.47 -8.98 -8.38
CA ASP A 271 -8.13 -9.24 -7.84
C ASP A 271 -8.16 -9.27 -6.31
N ARG A 272 -8.98 -8.42 -5.68
CA ARG A 272 -9.28 -8.49 -4.25
C ARG A 272 -9.87 -9.86 -3.87
N GLY A 273 -10.83 -10.36 -4.66
CA GLY A 273 -11.38 -11.70 -4.50
C GLY A 273 -10.31 -12.79 -4.60
N SER A 274 -9.40 -12.70 -5.58
CA SER A 274 -8.29 -13.63 -5.74
C SER A 274 -7.37 -13.67 -4.52
N LEU A 275 -7.06 -12.52 -3.90
CA LEU A 275 -6.26 -12.46 -2.68
C LEU A 275 -6.97 -13.11 -1.49
N LEU A 276 -8.29 -12.92 -1.34
CA LEU A 276 -9.07 -13.57 -0.29
C LEU A 276 -9.18 -15.08 -0.48
N TYR A 277 -9.25 -15.57 -1.72
CA TYR A 277 -9.15 -17.00 -2.02
C TYR A 277 -7.78 -17.55 -1.63
N ARG A 278 -6.70 -16.86 -2.00
CA ARG A 278 -5.33 -17.25 -1.62
C ARG A 278 -5.16 -17.31 -0.10
N LEU A 279 -5.73 -16.35 0.64
CA LEU A 279 -5.74 -16.40 2.10
C LEU A 279 -6.44 -17.65 2.64
N ALA A 280 -7.60 -18.00 2.08
CA ALA A 280 -8.32 -19.21 2.48
C ALA A 280 -7.51 -20.49 2.17
N ASP A 281 -6.80 -20.55 1.04
CA ASP A 281 -5.97 -21.69 0.66
C ASP A 281 -4.75 -21.83 1.59
N LEU A 282 -4.15 -20.71 2.00
CA LEU A 282 -3.11 -20.71 3.03
C LEU A 282 -3.67 -21.18 4.38
N MET A 283 -4.85 -20.72 4.79
CA MET A 283 -5.48 -21.19 6.02
C MET A 283 -5.78 -22.70 5.98
N GLU A 284 -6.19 -23.24 4.82
CA GLU A 284 -6.41 -24.67 4.62
C GLU A 284 -5.09 -25.46 4.66
N GLN A 285 -4.00 -24.91 4.11
CA GLN A 285 -2.67 -25.51 4.17
C GLN A 285 -2.16 -25.64 5.62
N TYR A 286 -2.49 -24.69 6.49
CA TYR A 286 -2.07 -24.67 7.90
C TYR A 286 -3.21 -25.05 8.88
N GLN A 287 -4.27 -25.72 8.40
CA GLN A 287 -5.48 -25.93 9.21
C GLN A 287 -5.26 -26.77 10.47
N GLU A 288 -4.37 -27.77 10.43
CA GLU A 288 -4.03 -28.60 11.58
C GLU A 288 -3.25 -27.81 12.63
N GLU A 289 -2.35 -26.92 12.19
CA GLU A 289 -1.60 -26.02 13.07
C GLU A 289 -2.54 -25.01 13.73
N LEU A 290 -3.39 -24.34 12.93
CA LEU A 290 -4.42 -23.40 13.43
C LEU A 290 -5.36 -24.06 14.43
N ALA A 291 -5.83 -25.29 14.15
CA ALA A 291 -6.71 -26.03 15.05
C ALA A 291 -5.99 -26.45 16.35
N THR A 292 -4.68 -26.72 16.28
CA THR A 292 -3.87 -27.03 17.46
C THR A 292 -3.68 -25.80 18.33
N ILE A 293 -3.39 -24.63 17.73
CA ILE A 293 -3.32 -23.34 18.45
C ILE A 293 -4.65 -23.03 19.12
N GLU A 294 -5.76 -23.13 18.40
CA GLU A 294 -7.10 -22.88 18.94
C GLU A 294 -7.42 -23.80 20.13
N SER A 295 -7.01 -25.07 20.04
CA SER A 295 -7.19 -26.04 21.13
C SER A 295 -6.36 -25.68 22.37
N LEU A 296 -5.12 -25.19 22.17
CA LEU A 296 -4.24 -24.78 23.27
C LEU A 296 -4.73 -23.50 23.95
N ASP A 297 -5.19 -22.51 23.18
CA ASP A 297 -5.52 -21.17 23.70
C ASP A 297 -6.95 -21.09 24.25
N SER A 298 -7.93 -21.72 23.56
CA SER A 298 -9.34 -21.66 23.96
C SER A 298 -9.83 -22.90 24.71
N GLY A 299 -9.09 -24.02 24.64
CA GLY A 299 -9.55 -25.32 25.15
C GLY A 299 -10.55 -26.03 24.24
N ALA A 300 -10.71 -25.57 23.00
CA ALA A 300 -11.55 -26.24 22.01
C ALA A 300 -11.09 -27.69 21.79
N VAL A 301 -12.05 -28.62 21.70
CA VAL A 301 -11.73 -30.00 21.32
C VAL A 301 -11.18 -30.01 19.90
N TYR A 302 -9.97 -30.53 19.68
CA TYR A 302 -9.26 -30.47 18.39
C TYR A 302 -10.11 -30.83 17.17
N THR A 303 -10.90 -31.91 17.24
CA THR A 303 -11.74 -32.34 16.11
C THR A 303 -12.85 -31.33 15.78
N LEU A 304 -13.35 -30.60 16.79
CA LEU A 304 -14.29 -29.49 16.63
C LEU A 304 -13.57 -28.21 16.18
N ALA A 305 -12.36 -27.94 16.67
CA ALA A 305 -11.53 -26.82 16.21
C ALA A 305 -11.24 -26.94 14.71
N LEU A 306 -10.79 -28.11 14.26
CA LEU A 306 -10.49 -28.40 12.86
C LEU A 306 -11.74 -28.24 11.97
N LYS A 307 -12.85 -28.90 12.33
CA LYS A 307 -14.06 -28.91 11.49
C LYS A 307 -14.83 -27.59 11.51
N THR A 308 -14.91 -26.94 12.66
CA THR A 308 -15.81 -25.79 12.87
C THR A 308 -15.05 -24.48 12.96
N HIS A 309 -14.12 -24.33 13.91
CA HIS A 309 -13.45 -23.06 14.14
C HIS A 309 -12.60 -22.66 12.91
N VAL A 310 -11.74 -23.56 12.46
CA VAL A 310 -10.89 -23.36 11.28
C VAL A 310 -11.68 -23.61 10.00
N GLY A 311 -12.37 -24.76 9.91
CA GLY A 311 -13.12 -25.14 8.72
C GLY A 311 -14.17 -24.11 8.27
N MET A 312 -14.95 -23.54 9.20
CA MET A 312 -15.93 -22.49 8.84
C MET A 312 -15.26 -21.14 8.55
N SER A 313 -14.11 -20.84 9.17
CA SER A 313 -13.34 -19.63 8.86
C SER A 313 -12.81 -19.67 7.42
N ILE A 314 -12.25 -20.81 6.98
CA ILE A 314 -11.84 -21.03 5.57
C ILE A 314 -13.02 -20.82 4.62
N GLN A 315 -14.17 -21.42 4.93
CA GLN A 315 -15.38 -21.25 4.12
C GLN A 315 -15.88 -19.80 4.07
N THR A 316 -15.75 -19.07 5.18
CA THR A 316 -16.13 -17.66 5.27
C THR A 316 -15.31 -16.81 4.30
N PHE A 317 -13.98 -16.99 4.28
CA PHE A 317 -13.12 -16.29 3.33
C PHE A 317 -13.45 -16.65 1.88
N ARG A 318 -13.62 -17.95 1.56
CA ARG A 318 -14.01 -18.41 0.21
C ARG A 318 -15.36 -17.84 -0.23
N TYR A 319 -16.32 -17.75 0.69
CA TYR A 319 -17.65 -17.21 0.42
C TYR A 319 -17.58 -15.72 0.08
N PHE A 320 -16.95 -14.90 0.94
CA PHE A 320 -16.88 -13.46 0.72
C PHE A 320 -15.91 -13.05 -0.40
N ALA A 321 -14.87 -13.84 -0.67
CA ALA A 321 -14.04 -13.69 -1.86
C ALA A 321 -14.89 -13.68 -3.14
N GLY A 322 -15.83 -14.64 -3.23
CA GLY A 322 -16.77 -14.75 -4.35
C GLY A 322 -17.77 -13.60 -4.46
N TRP A 323 -17.94 -12.76 -3.44
CA TRP A 323 -18.82 -11.60 -3.49
C TRP A 323 -18.14 -10.32 -3.99
N CYS A 324 -16.80 -10.27 -4.03
CA CYS A 324 -16.09 -9.02 -4.31
C CYS A 324 -16.53 -8.39 -5.65
N ASP A 325 -16.72 -9.18 -6.70
CA ASP A 325 -17.16 -8.71 -8.03
C ASP A 325 -18.69 -8.74 -8.25
N LYS A 326 -19.47 -9.07 -7.21
CA LYS A 326 -20.95 -9.21 -7.27
C LYS A 326 -21.69 -8.14 -6.47
N ILE A 327 -20.97 -7.25 -5.79
CA ILE A 327 -21.55 -6.09 -5.12
C ILE A 327 -21.97 -5.09 -6.20
N GLN A 328 -23.29 -4.91 -6.36
CA GLN A 328 -23.86 -4.00 -7.36
C GLN A 328 -24.55 -2.82 -6.71
N VAL A 329 -24.33 -1.63 -7.26
CA VAL A 329 -25.10 -0.43 -6.90
C VAL A 329 -26.33 -0.36 -7.79
N ARG A 330 -27.51 -0.25 -7.17
CA ARG A 330 -28.76 -0.03 -7.90
C ARG A 330 -28.95 1.46 -8.13
N ASN A 331 -29.04 1.88 -9.40
CA ASN A 331 -29.50 3.21 -9.73
C ASN A 331 -31.01 3.31 -9.48
N PRO A 332 -31.50 4.29 -8.70
CA PRO A 332 -32.92 4.53 -8.59
C PRO A 332 -33.47 4.94 -9.97
N PRO A 333 -34.73 4.57 -10.29
CA PRO A 333 -35.38 4.96 -11.53
C PRO A 333 -35.39 6.48 -11.69
N ALA A 334 -35.32 6.96 -12.93
CA ALA A 334 -35.24 8.39 -13.25
C ALA A 334 -36.39 9.21 -12.63
N SER A 335 -37.56 8.60 -12.41
CA SER A 335 -38.72 9.20 -11.74
C SER A 335 -38.52 9.53 -10.26
N LEU A 336 -37.45 9.02 -9.62
CA LEU A 336 -37.07 9.31 -8.24
C LEU A 336 -35.83 10.21 -8.14
N ARG A 337 -35.28 10.67 -9.27
CA ARG A 337 -34.23 11.70 -9.27
C ARG A 337 -34.90 13.03 -8.95
N GLN A 338 -34.81 13.48 -7.71
CA GLN A 338 -35.27 14.82 -7.32
C GLN A 338 -34.49 15.87 -8.12
N ASP A 339 -35.22 16.81 -8.72
CA ASP A 339 -34.63 18.01 -9.31
C ASP A 339 -33.86 18.78 -8.21
N PRO A 340 -32.70 19.39 -8.52
CA PRO A 340 -31.79 20.01 -7.55
C PRO A 340 -32.35 21.25 -6.79
N GLY A 341 -33.67 21.48 -6.83
CA GLY A 341 -34.35 22.59 -6.16
C GLY A 341 -35.49 22.21 -5.21
N GLU A 342 -35.92 20.94 -5.13
CA GLU A 342 -37.03 20.56 -4.25
C GLU A 342 -36.55 19.93 -2.93
N LYS A 343 -36.99 20.51 -1.81
CA LYS A 343 -36.73 19.97 -0.47
C LYS A 343 -37.35 18.56 -0.35
N PRO A 344 -36.65 17.61 0.29
CA PRO A 344 -37.12 16.23 0.37
C PRO A 344 -38.43 16.15 1.16
N SER A 345 -39.51 15.75 0.48
CA SER A 345 -40.74 15.31 1.15
C SER A 345 -40.52 13.86 1.61
N CYS A 346 -40.66 13.63 2.91
CA CYS A 346 -40.58 12.30 3.50
C CYS A 346 -41.75 11.46 2.97
N LEU A 347 -41.47 10.45 2.13
CA LEU A 347 -42.48 9.45 1.75
C LEU A 347 -41.97 8.02 1.99
N SER A 348 -42.56 7.47 3.06
CA SER A 348 -42.92 6.08 3.36
C SER A 348 -42.29 4.96 2.54
N ALA A 349 -41.49 4.14 3.24
CA ALA A 349 -41.06 2.83 2.79
C ALA A 349 -42.24 1.85 2.72
N THR A 350 -42.75 1.57 1.51
CA THR A 350 -43.52 0.35 1.27
C THR A 350 -42.57 -0.84 1.16
N ARG A 351 -42.62 -1.71 2.18
CA ARG A 351 -42.10 -3.09 2.14
C ARG A 351 -42.77 -3.86 0.99
N SER A 352 -41.99 -4.44 0.09
CA SER A 352 -42.45 -5.55 -0.75
C SER A 352 -41.87 -6.87 -0.21
N ARG A 353 -42.76 -7.87 -0.15
CA ARG A 353 -42.62 -9.21 0.43
C ARG A 353 -41.54 -10.06 -0.19
#